data_AF-A0A954W8R4-F1
#
_entry.id   AF-A0A954W8R4-F1
#
_cell.length_a   1.000
_cell.length_b   1.000
_cell.length_c   1.000
_cell.angle_alpha   90.00
_cell.angle_beta   90.00
_cell.angle_gamma   90.00
#
_symmetry.space_group_name_H-M   'P 1'
#
loop_
_entity.id
_entity.type
_entity.pdbx_description
1 polymer ?
#
loop_
_entity_poly.entity_id
_entity_poly.type
_entity_poly.pdbx_seq_one_letter_code
_entity_poly.pdbx_strand_id
1 'polypeptide(L)'
;MRMNVGSEFDVVTISFDPRETPAMAASAKRTALKRYGRGESANGWHFLTGEQNSIEKLTAAVGFRYQYDPINGQYAHPSTLIVITPDGRVSRYLPGVEFPARDLRLSVVEASDGGIATISDHITLLCYAYNPHTGRYNMAVQRIIRVAGLFTVSAIVGAMVIMLRHDRLRRATQVEEKTNGT
;
A
#
# COMPACT_ATOMS: atom_id res chain seq x y z
N MET A 1 -7.63 20.60 -3.65
CA MET A 1 -6.33 20.47 -2.95
C MET A 1 -5.56 21.78 -3.13
N ARG A 2 -5.21 22.49 -2.06
CA ARG A 2 -4.38 23.71 -2.10
C ARG A 2 -3.02 23.40 -1.44
N MET A 3 -2.24 22.57 -2.11
CA MET A 3 -0.79 22.54 -1.96
C MET A 3 -0.24 22.60 -3.39
N ASN A 4 0.85 23.31 -3.56
CA ASN A 4 1.53 23.58 -4.82
C ASN A 4 2.94 23.00 -4.74
N VAL A 5 3.34 22.38 -5.85
CA VAL A 5 4.72 21.94 -6.02
C VAL A 5 5.64 23.17 -6.04
N GLY A 6 6.75 23.12 -5.31
CA GLY A 6 7.71 24.22 -5.16
C GLY A 6 7.37 25.26 -4.10
N SER A 7 6.23 25.13 -3.41
CA SER A 7 5.89 25.97 -2.26
C SER A 7 5.81 25.12 -0.98
N GLU A 8 5.01 24.06 -0.99
CA GLU A 8 4.84 23.18 0.17
C GLU A 8 5.66 21.87 0.07
N PHE A 9 5.99 21.42 -1.14
CA PHE A 9 6.80 20.22 -1.37
C PHE A 9 7.42 20.24 -2.76
N ASP A 10 8.53 19.53 -2.93
CA ASP A 10 9.15 19.30 -4.23
C ASP A 10 8.78 17.93 -4.79
N VAL A 11 8.75 17.84 -6.12
CA VAL A 11 8.57 16.60 -6.85
C VAL A 11 9.82 16.33 -7.66
N VAL A 12 10.40 15.15 -7.46
CA VAL A 12 11.55 14.69 -8.22
C VAL A 12 11.15 13.47 -9.02
N THR A 13 11.03 13.64 -10.33
CA THR A 13 10.81 12.55 -11.29
C THR A 13 12.15 12.11 -11.84
N ILE A 14 12.50 10.83 -11.65
CA ILE A 14 13.82 10.31 -11.99
C ILE A 14 13.63 9.15 -12.95
N SER A 15 14.31 9.21 -14.08
CA SER A 15 14.39 8.09 -15.01
C SER A 15 15.32 7.02 -14.47
N PHE A 16 14.88 5.76 -14.58
CA PHE A 16 15.72 4.59 -14.33
C PHE A 16 16.25 3.95 -15.61
N ASP A 17 15.99 4.53 -16.79
CA ASP A 17 16.56 4.09 -18.05
C ASP A 17 17.83 4.91 -18.36
N PRO A 18 19.03 4.31 -18.31
CA PRO A 18 20.30 5.02 -18.57
C PRO A 18 20.42 5.54 -20.01
N ARG A 19 19.52 5.13 -20.91
CA ARG A 19 19.46 5.60 -22.30
C ARG A 19 18.73 6.94 -22.41
N GLU A 20 18.01 7.37 -21.38
CA GLU A 20 17.32 8.67 -21.41
C GLU A 20 18.29 9.84 -21.25
N THR A 21 18.17 10.82 -22.14
CA THR A 21 19.03 12.00 -22.16
C THR A 21 18.43 13.17 -21.38
N PRO A 22 19.24 14.15 -20.94
CA PRO A 22 18.72 15.37 -20.32
C PRO A 22 17.69 16.12 -21.19
N ALA A 23 17.82 16.06 -22.52
CA ALA A 23 16.85 16.63 -23.45
C ALA A 23 15.48 15.92 -23.38
N MET A 24 15.48 14.60 -23.21
CA MET A 24 14.25 13.80 -23.02
C MET A 24 13.59 14.15 -21.67
N ALA A 25 14.38 14.21 -20.59
CA ALA A 25 13.88 14.62 -19.27
C ALA A 25 13.28 16.04 -19.29
N ALA A 26 13.93 16.99 -19.97
CA ALA A 26 13.39 18.34 -20.15
C ALA A 26 12.08 18.35 -20.98
N SER A 27 11.96 17.46 -21.97
CA SER A 27 10.72 17.30 -22.75
C SER A 27 9.57 16.72 -21.90
N ALA A 28 9.88 15.72 -21.07
CA ALA A 28 8.93 15.16 -20.11
C ALA A 28 8.45 16.22 -19.11
N LYS A 29 9.38 17.04 -18.57
CA LYS A 29 9.05 18.18 -17.69
C LYS A 29 8.07 19.14 -18.34
N ARG A 30 8.32 19.57 -19.58
CA ARG A 30 7.41 20.48 -20.31
C ARG A 30 6.02 19.87 -20.46
N THR A 31 5.95 18.57 -20.73
CA THR A 31 4.67 17.85 -20.86
C THR A 31 3.92 17.76 -19.53
N ALA A 32 4.63 17.44 -18.45
CA ALA A 32 4.05 17.36 -17.11
C ALA A 32 3.53 18.72 -16.63
N LEU A 33 4.32 19.78 -16.78
CA LEU A 33 3.91 21.15 -16.39
C LEU A 33 2.68 21.63 -17.16
N LYS A 34 2.60 21.34 -18.47
CA LYS A 34 1.41 21.63 -19.28
C LYS A 34 0.16 20.93 -18.75
N ARG A 35 0.27 19.65 -18.37
CA ARG A 35 -0.86 18.90 -17.78
C ARG A 35 -1.22 19.38 -16.38
N TYR A 36 -0.24 19.79 -15.59
CA TYR A 36 -0.45 20.29 -14.24
C TYR A 36 -1.17 21.64 -14.22
N GLY A 37 -0.97 22.46 -15.24
CA GLY A 37 -1.71 23.72 -15.43
C GLY A 37 -1.36 24.82 -14.42
N ARG A 38 -0.30 24.64 -13.62
CA ARG A 38 0.23 25.65 -12.67
C ARG A 38 1.69 25.94 -13.01
N GLY A 39 1.92 26.99 -13.79
CA GLY A 39 3.26 27.33 -14.30
C GLY A 39 4.28 27.69 -13.20
N GLU A 40 3.79 28.21 -12.08
CA GLU A 40 4.62 28.64 -10.94
C GLU A 40 5.38 27.48 -10.27
N SER A 41 4.90 26.25 -10.45
CA SER A 41 5.50 25.04 -9.90
C SER A 41 6.72 24.51 -10.68
N ALA A 42 7.15 25.21 -11.73
CA ALA A 42 8.28 24.79 -12.55
C ALA A 42 9.59 24.65 -11.75
N ASN A 43 9.76 25.41 -10.67
CA ASN A 43 10.98 25.39 -9.86
C ASN A 43 11.04 24.21 -8.89
N GLY A 44 9.90 23.74 -8.37
CA GLY A 44 9.84 22.60 -7.44
C GLY A 44 9.61 21.25 -8.09
N TRP A 45 9.41 21.19 -9.42
CA TRP A 45 9.30 19.92 -10.15
C TRP A 45 10.55 19.65 -10.97
N HIS A 46 11.35 18.69 -10.51
CA HIS A 46 12.61 18.28 -11.11
C HIS A 46 12.40 17.01 -11.94
N PHE A 47 13.03 16.97 -13.11
CA PHE A 47 13.09 15.79 -13.96
C PHE A 47 14.56 15.45 -14.17
N LEU A 48 14.98 14.29 -13.69
CA LEU A 48 16.38 13.87 -13.65
C LEU A 48 16.55 12.57 -14.45
N THR A 49 17.72 12.43 -15.04
CA THR A 49 18.26 11.20 -15.62
C THR A 49 19.73 11.10 -15.24
N GLY A 50 20.37 9.96 -15.47
CA GLY A 50 21.78 9.79 -15.15
C GLY A 50 22.38 8.50 -15.67
N GLU A 51 23.64 8.30 -15.31
CA GLU A 51 24.36 7.06 -15.61
C GLU A 51 23.83 5.91 -14.75
N GLN A 52 23.99 4.69 -15.27
CA GLN A 52 23.52 3.45 -14.65
C GLN A 52 23.92 3.33 -13.17
N ASN A 53 25.18 3.64 -12.82
CA ASN A 53 25.68 3.55 -11.44
C ASN A 53 24.94 4.50 -10.48
N SER A 54 24.61 5.71 -10.92
CA SER A 54 23.86 6.69 -10.12
C SER A 54 22.41 6.25 -9.94
N ILE A 55 21.79 5.72 -11.00
CA ILE A 55 20.43 5.17 -10.96
C ILE A 55 20.38 3.98 -9.98
N GLU A 56 21.31 3.03 -10.07
CA GLU A 56 21.36 1.85 -9.21
C GLU A 56 21.51 2.23 -7.73
N LYS A 57 22.42 3.16 -7.40
CA LYS A 57 22.60 3.64 -6.03
C LYS A 57 21.33 4.29 -5.48
N LEU A 58 20.72 5.17 -6.25
CA LEU A 58 19.50 5.87 -5.84
C LEU A 58 18.35 4.89 -5.63
N THR A 59 18.07 4.04 -6.63
CA THR A 59 16.97 3.07 -6.58
C THR A 59 17.17 2.07 -5.45
N ALA A 60 18.41 1.62 -5.19
CA ALA A 60 18.72 0.80 -4.03
C ALA A 60 18.47 1.52 -2.69
N ALA A 61 18.84 2.80 -2.56
CA ALA A 61 18.64 3.59 -1.34
C ALA A 61 17.15 3.75 -0.99
N VAL A 62 16.28 3.84 -2.00
CA VAL A 62 14.83 3.96 -1.82
C VAL A 62 14.09 2.62 -2.01
N GLY A 63 14.82 1.50 -2.09
CA GLY A 63 14.23 0.16 -2.23
C GLY A 63 13.45 -0.08 -3.54
N PHE A 64 13.62 0.76 -4.56
CA PHE A 64 12.95 0.63 -5.85
C PHE A 64 13.67 -0.42 -6.72
N ARG A 65 12.96 -1.47 -7.13
CA ARG A 65 13.52 -2.54 -7.98
C ARG A 65 12.91 -2.49 -9.36
N TYR A 66 13.75 -2.61 -10.37
CA TYR A 66 13.36 -2.65 -11.77
C TYR A 66 14.19 -3.70 -12.52
N GLN A 67 13.66 -4.24 -13.60
CA GLN A 67 14.36 -5.22 -14.42
C GLN A 67 14.08 -4.97 -15.90
N TYR A 68 15.12 -5.00 -16.74
CA TYR A 68 14.94 -4.90 -18.19
C TYR A 68 14.38 -6.20 -18.76
N ASP A 69 13.33 -6.09 -19.55
CA ASP A 69 12.74 -7.15 -20.36
C ASP A 69 13.18 -6.96 -21.83
N PRO A 70 14.14 -7.79 -22.32
CA PRO A 70 14.65 -7.67 -23.67
C PRO A 70 13.65 -8.09 -24.74
N ILE A 71 12.60 -8.86 -24.40
CA ILE A 71 11.59 -9.33 -25.35
C ILE A 71 10.67 -8.16 -25.72
N ASN A 72 10.24 -7.41 -24.71
CA ASN A 72 9.32 -6.28 -24.89
C ASN A 72 10.05 -4.93 -25.05
N GLY A 73 11.37 -4.89 -24.88
CA GLY A 73 12.18 -3.67 -24.94
C GLY A 73 11.85 -2.67 -23.83
N GLN A 74 11.34 -3.14 -22.70
CA GLN A 74 10.77 -2.33 -21.62
C GLN A 74 11.32 -2.74 -20.26
N TYR A 75 11.06 -1.94 -19.23
CA TYR A 75 11.42 -2.28 -17.86
C TYR A 75 10.19 -2.75 -17.08
N ALA A 76 10.30 -3.91 -16.43
CA ALA A 76 9.38 -4.32 -15.38
C ALA A 76 9.70 -3.55 -14.11
N HIS A 77 8.76 -2.75 -13.62
CA HIS A 77 8.91 -1.94 -12.41
C HIS A 77 7.56 -1.76 -11.69
N PRO A 78 7.55 -1.51 -10.37
CA PRO A 78 6.33 -1.15 -9.66
C PRO A 78 5.87 0.27 -10.04
N SER A 79 4.56 0.52 -10.00
CA SER A 79 3.99 1.86 -10.02
C SER A 79 3.82 2.34 -8.59
N THR A 80 4.70 3.24 -8.12
CA THR A 80 4.72 3.70 -6.73
C THR A 80 5.28 5.11 -6.64
N LEU A 81 4.65 5.97 -5.85
CA LEU A 81 5.25 7.22 -5.38
C LEU A 81 5.94 6.99 -4.04
N ILE A 82 7.14 7.53 -3.89
CA ILE A 82 7.92 7.45 -2.66
C ILE A 82 7.94 8.85 -2.05
N VAL A 83 7.43 8.97 -0.83
CA VAL A 83 7.42 10.24 -0.08
C VAL A 83 8.62 10.25 0.84
N ILE A 84 9.43 11.31 0.76
CA ILE A 84 10.69 11.46 1.47
C ILE A 84 10.57 12.64 2.46
N THR A 85 11.10 12.48 3.66
CA THR A 85 11.20 13.54 4.68
C THR A 85 12.25 14.59 4.27
N PRO A 86 12.23 15.81 4.84
CA PRO A 86 13.23 16.84 4.54
C PRO A 86 14.69 16.43 4.80
N ASP A 87 14.91 15.46 5.68
CA ASP A 87 16.23 14.90 6.00
C ASP A 87 16.58 13.62 5.22
N GLY A 88 15.83 13.31 4.17
CA GLY A 88 16.19 12.29 3.18
C GLY A 88 15.81 10.86 3.55
N ARG A 89 14.91 10.65 4.52
CA ARG A 89 14.40 9.32 4.88
C ARG A 89 13.08 9.02 4.20
N VAL A 90 12.82 7.74 3.94
CA VAL A 90 11.53 7.33 3.36
C VAL A 90 10.42 7.43 4.41
N SER A 91 9.44 8.30 4.13
CA SER A 91 8.24 8.48 4.95
C SER A 91 7.14 7.50 4.56
N ARG A 92 6.83 7.35 3.26
CA ARG A 92 5.78 6.42 2.77
C ARG A 92 6.04 5.92 1.35
N TYR A 93 5.48 4.74 1.06
CA TYR A 93 5.30 4.20 -0.29
C TYR A 93 3.81 4.21 -0.62
N LEU A 94 3.44 4.90 -1.71
CA LEU A 94 2.07 4.94 -2.21
C LEU A 94 2.01 4.11 -3.50
N PRO A 95 1.53 2.85 -3.45
CA PRO A 95 1.40 2.03 -4.64
C PRO A 95 0.22 2.48 -5.51
N GLY A 96 0.34 2.29 -6.82
CA GLY A 96 -0.74 2.53 -7.77
C GLY A 96 -0.38 3.50 -8.89
N VAL A 97 -1.39 3.82 -9.69
CA VAL A 97 -1.33 4.79 -10.80
C VAL A 97 -2.25 5.99 -10.57
N GLU A 98 -3.16 5.87 -9.60
CA GLU A 98 -4.06 6.93 -9.14
C GLU A 98 -3.81 7.17 -7.66
N PHE A 99 -3.66 8.43 -7.29
CA PHE A 99 -3.33 8.85 -5.93
C PHE A 99 -4.42 9.78 -5.42
N PRO A 100 -5.25 9.34 -4.46
CA PRO A 100 -6.25 10.20 -3.85
C PRO A 100 -5.57 11.45 -3.25
N ALA A 101 -6.13 12.62 -3.55
CA ALA A 101 -5.61 13.90 -3.08
C ALA A 101 -5.44 13.98 -1.55
N ARG A 102 -6.33 13.30 -0.81
CA ARG A 102 -6.28 13.22 0.65
C ARG A 102 -5.05 12.44 1.14
N ASP A 103 -4.76 11.30 0.52
CA ASP A 103 -3.70 10.40 0.95
C ASP A 103 -2.33 11.01 0.64
N LEU A 104 -2.20 11.64 -0.53
CA LEU A 104 -1.01 12.41 -0.88
C LEU A 104 -0.79 13.57 0.11
N ARG A 105 -1.86 14.29 0.47
CA ARG A 105 -1.76 15.39 1.45
C ARG A 105 -1.30 14.90 2.82
N LEU A 106 -1.91 13.84 3.33
CA LEU A 106 -1.55 13.30 4.63
C LEU A 106 -0.10 12.82 4.65
N SER A 107 0.33 12.15 3.57
CA SER A 107 1.70 11.63 3.44
C SER A 107 2.74 12.76 3.42
N VAL A 108 2.46 13.88 2.74
CA VAL A 108 3.36 15.05 2.72
C VAL A 108 3.44 15.72 4.10
N VAL A 109 2.29 15.88 4.78
CA VAL A 109 2.28 16.47 6.14
C VAL A 109 3.05 15.60 7.13
N GLU A 110 2.81 14.30 7.11
CA GLU A 110 3.54 13.35 7.98
C GLU A 110 5.04 13.34 7.69
N ALA A 111 5.43 13.39 6.42
CA ALA A 111 6.84 13.48 6.04
C ALA A 111 7.49 14.79 6.51
N SER A 112 6.74 15.91 6.48
CA SER A 112 7.21 17.21 6.98
C SER A 112 7.46 17.19 8.48
N ASP A 113 6.66 16.44 9.24
CA ASP A 113 6.85 16.26 10.70
C ASP A 113 7.93 15.20 11.03
N GLY A 114 8.63 14.68 10.02
CA GLY A 114 9.67 13.66 10.19
C GLY A 114 9.13 12.26 10.42
N GLY A 115 7.85 12.02 10.14
CA GLY A 115 7.23 10.69 10.20
C GLY A 115 7.89 9.74 9.21
N ILE A 116 8.41 8.62 9.72
CA ILE A 116 9.11 7.59 8.94
C ILE A 116 8.18 6.38 8.83
N ALA A 117 8.14 5.75 7.65
CA ALA A 117 7.45 4.49 7.48
C ALA A 117 7.99 3.46 8.50
N THR A 118 7.18 3.08 9.48
CA THR A 118 7.48 1.91 10.30
C THR A 118 7.36 0.66 9.43
N ILE A 119 8.28 -0.30 9.62
CA ILE A 119 8.31 -1.59 8.91
C ILE A 119 6.96 -2.35 8.98
N SER A 120 6.11 -2.03 9.97
CA SER A 120 4.73 -2.55 10.08
C SER A 120 3.78 -2.09 8.97
N ASP A 121 4.04 -0.97 8.27
CA ASP A 121 3.24 -0.56 7.11
C ASP A 121 3.45 -1.48 5.90
N HIS A 122 4.55 -2.24 5.88
CA HIS A 122 4.75 -3.36 4.94
C HIS A 122 3.85 -4.58 5.25
N ILE A 123 3.34 -4.70 6.48
CA ILE A 123 2.38 -5.76 6.86
C ILE A 123 0.96 -5.36 6.45
N THR A 124 0.62 -4.07 6.51
CA THR A 124 -0.64 -3.56 5.94
C THR A 124 -0.66 -3.73 4.41
N LEU A 125 0.50 -3.64 3.74
CA LEU A 125 0.68 -4.03 2.34
C LEU A 125 0.44 -5.52 2.06
N LEU A 126 0.62 -6.40 3.06
CA LEU A 126 0.24 -7.82 2.95
C LEU A 126 -1.29 -8.00 2.96
N CYS A 127 -2.02 -7.07 3.58
CA CYS A 127 -3.49 -7.06 3.62
C CYS A 127 -4.12 -6.26 2.48
N TYR A 128 -3.40 -5.32 1.86
CA TYR A 128 -3.85 -4.49 0.73
C TYR A 128 -3.31 -4.91 -0.64
N ALA A 129 -2.54 -5.99 -0.74
CA ALA A 129 -2.03 -6.53 -2.00
C ALA A 129 -3.11 -7.23 -2.84
N TYR A 130 -4.04 -6.46 -3.37
CA TYR A 130 -4.85 -6.87 -4.52
C TYR A 130 -4.07 -6.57 -5.80
N ASN A 131 -3.53 -7.61 -6.44
CA ASN A 131 -2.94 -7.51 -7.78
C ASN A 131 -3.98 -8.00 -8.82
N PRO A 132 -4.63 -7.08 -9.56
CA PRO A 132 -5.71 -7.42 -10.49
C PRO A 132 -5.28 -8.19 -11.75
N HIS A 133 -3.98 -8.38 -12.01
CA HIS A 133 -3.50 -8.93 -13.29
C HIS A 133 -3.10 -10.41 -13.29
N THR A 134 -2.81 -11.03 -12.15
CA THR A 134 -2.26 -12.41 -12.15
C THR A 134 -3.05 -13.43 -11.35
N GLY A 135 -3.99 -13.02 -10.48
CA GLY A 135 -4.80 -13.95 -9.67
C GLY A 135 -3.99 -14.89 -8.76
N ARG A 136 -2.67 -14.71 -8.64
CA ARG A 136 -1.75 -15.63 -7.96
C ARG A 136 -1.18 -15.02 -6.68
N TYR A 137 -2.09 -14.66 -5.78
CA TYR A 137 -1.88 -14.60 -4.32
C TYR A 137 -3.07 -15.21 -3.56
N ASN A 138 -3.94 -15.96 -4.27
CA ASN A 138 -5.26 -16.35 -3.80
C ASN A 138 -5.25 -17.56 -2.84
N MET A 139 -4.43 -18.58 -3.09
CA MET A 139 -4.65 -19.89 -2.46
C MET A 139 -4.30 -19.95 -0.96
N ALA A 140 -3.19 -19.35 -0.53
CA ALA A 140 -2.76 -19.43 0.87
C ALA A 140 -3.64 -18.56 1.79
N VAL A 141 -3.86 -17.29 1.41
CA VAL A 141 -4.66 -16.35 2.19
C VAL A 141 -6.14 -16.75 2.22
N GLN A 142 -6.72 -17.20 1.09
CA GLN A 142 -8.10 -17.70 1.09
C GLN A 142 -8.25 -18.97 1.95
N ARG A 143 -7.26 -19.86 1.99
CA ARG A 143 -7.28 -21.03 2.88
C ARG A 143 -7.27 -20.60 4.34
N ILE A 144 -6.41 -19.64 4.72
CA ILE A 144 -6.35 -19.12 6.09
C ILE A 144 -7.68 -18.48 6.50
N ILE A 145 -8.25 -17.61 5.65
CA ILE A 145 -9.54 -16.96 5.92
C ILE A 145 -10.67 -17.99 6.02
N ARG A 146 -10.71 -18.99 5.12
CA ARG A 146 -11.72 -20.06 5.16
C ARG A 146 -11.61 -20.91 6.43
N VAL A 147 -10.40 -21.25 6.86
CA VAL A 147 -10.16 -22.01 8.10
C VAL A 147 -10.57 -21.19 9.32
N ALA A 148 -10.21 -19.91 9.39
CA ALA A 148 -10.60 -19.00 10.47
C ALA A 148 -12.13 -18.81 10.53
N GLY A 149 -12.78 -18.66 9.37
CA GLY A 149 -14.24 -18.57 9.27
C GLY A 149 -14.93 -19.85 9.73
N LEU A 150 -14.44 -21.02 9.30
CA LEU A 150 -15.00 -22.31 9.71
C LEU A 150 -14.88 -22.51 11.22
N PHE A 151 -13.72 -22.19 11.80
CA PHE A 151 -13.49 -22.25 13.24
C PHE A 151 -14.47 -21.37 14.03
N THR A 152 -14.70 -20.14 13.57
CA THR A 152 -15.63 -19.20 14.22
C THR A 152 -17.07 -19.73 14.20
N VAL A 153 -17.53 -20.24 13.06
CA VAL A 153 -18.88 -20.82 12.94
C VAL A 153 -19.00 -22.06 13.83
N SER A 154 -18.01 -22.94 13.83
CA SER A 154 -18.01 -24.14 14.70
C SER A 154 -18.04 -23.78 16.19
N ALA A 155 -17.32 -22.72 16.60
CA ALA A 155 -17.34 -22.24 17.98
C ALA A 155 -18.73 -21.72 18.39
N ILE A 156 -19.38 -20.93 17.52
CA ILE A 156 -20.72 -20.40 17.76
C ILE A 156 -21.76 -21.53 17.85
N VAL A 157 -21.74 -22.46 16.88
CA VAL A 157 -22.66 -23.61 16.86
C VAL A 157 -22.42 -24.52 18.07
N GLY A 158 -21.16 -24.78 18.41
CA GLY A 158 -20.78 -25.56 19.58
C GLY A 158 -21.29 -24.93 20.88
N ALA A 159 -21.09 -23.62 21.06
CA ALA A 159 -21.60 -22.88 22.21
C ALA A 159 -23.14 -22.96 22.28
N MET A 160 -23.83 -22.79 21.15
CA MET A 160 -25.29 -22.86 21.10
C MET A 160 -25.82 -24.26 21.47
N VAL A 161 -25.18 -25.33 20.99
CA VAL A 161 -25.53 -26.71 21.34
C VAL A 161 -25.30 -26.99 22.82
N ILE A 162 -24.17 -26.55 23.38
CA ILE A 162 -23.86 -26.71 24.81
C ILE A 162 -24.93 -25.99 25.65
N MET A 163 -25.27 -24.75 25.30
CA MET A 163 -26.26 -23.96 26.04
C MET A 163 -27.65 -24.63 25.99
N LEU A 164 -28.06 -25.13 24.82
CA LEU A 164 -29.33 -25.84 24.66
C LEU A 164 -29.37 -27.19 25.38
N ARG A 165 -28.27 -27.93 25.42
CA ARG A 165 -28.16 -29.18 26.19
C ARG A 165 -28.22 -28.92 27.69
N HIS A 166 -27.54 -27.87 28.16
CA HIS A 166 -27.55 -27.48 29.56
C HIS A 166 -28.94 -27.01 30.02
N ASP A 167 -29.66 -26.27 29.17
CA ASP A 167 -31.03 -25.84 29.46
C ASP A 167 -32.02 -27.02 29.53
N ARG A 168 -31.86 -28.03 28.65
CA ARG A 168 -32.67 -29.26 28.70
C ARG A 168 -32.42 -30.09 29.97
N LEU A 169 -31.17 -30.22 30.40
CA LEU A 169 -30.81 -30.94 31.62
C LEU A 169 -31.35 -30.24 32.87
N ARG A 170 -31.25 -28.91 32.94
CA ARG A 170 -31.82 -28.10 34.04
C ARG A 170 -33.35 -28.21 34.12
N ARG A 171 -34.03 -28.25 32.97
CA ARG A 171 -35.49 -28.44 32.91
C ARG A 171 -35.90 -29.85 33.34
N ALA A 172 -35.13 -30.89 32.99
CA ALA A 172 -35.41 -32.26 33.42
C ALA A 172 -35.33 -32.42 34.95
N THR A 173 -34.29 -31.86 35.58
CA THR A 173 -34.14 -31.88 37.04
C THR A 173 -35.23 -31.09 37.77
N GLN A 174 -35.69 -29.95 37.21
CA GLN A 174 -36.79 -29.18 37.81
C GLN A 174 -38.17 -29.85 37.70
N VAL A 175 -38.39 -30.65 36.66
CA VAL A 175 -39.64 -31.42 36.50
C VAL A 175 -39.66 -32.60 37.46
N GLU A 176 -38.54 -33.30 37.63
CA GLU A 176 -38.41 -34.43 38.56
C GLU A 176 -38.58 -33.99 40.02
N GLU A 177 -38.01 -32.84 40.41
CA GLU A 177 -38.17 -32.24 41.74
C GLU A 177 -39.63 -31.81 42.02
N LYS A 178 -40.38 -31.34 41.01
CA LYS A 178 -41.81 -31.01 41.15
C LYS A 178 -42.72 -32.24 41.20
N THR A 179 -42.31 -33.38 40.64
CA THR A 179 -43.14 -34.59 40.57
C THR A 179 -42.96 -35.48 41.80
N ASN A 180 -41.82 -35.38 42.50
CA ASN A 180 -41.52 -36.17 43.71
C ASN A 180 -41.82 -35.40 45.03
N GLY A 181 -42.37 -34.20 44.93
CA GLY A 181 -42.68 -33.29 46.06
C GLY A 181 -44.17 -33.11 46.39
N THR A 182 -45.04 -33.97 45.84
CA THR A 182 -46.48 -34.10 46.16
C THR A 182 -46.78 -35.52 46.55
#